data_AF-A0A9X1U1K9-F1
#
_entry.id   AF-A0A9X1U1K9-F1
#
_cell.length_a   1.000
_cell.length_b   1.000
_cell.length_c   1.000
_cell.angle_alpha   90.00
_cell.angle_beta   90.00
_cell.angle_gamma   90.00
#
_symmetry.space_group_name_H-M   'P 1'
#
loop_
_entity.id
_entity.type
_entity.pdbx_description
1 polymer ?
#
loop_
_entity_poly.entity_id
_entity_poly.type
_entity_poly.pdbx_seq_one_letter_code
_entity_poly.pdbx_strand_id
1 'polypeptide(L)'
;MPPSSAGALAPLPYPVAVVDCETTGLSSEDEILELAVVLLDAQLRVETTWTSLIRPAGGVGATHIHGIREEDVAQAPSFRGVAGELASLLDGRLLAAHWARFDARFLAQECARFHVKLPSHESWTLCTCEHARTVFPDLDSHSLARCAEHCGIEHQYRHSALGDALATAELLRALHQRVPFDCHALHPLPWAELVGSVQPAEAPLSRYAWTHGGSCE
;
A
#
# COMPACT_ATOMS: atom_id res chain seq x y z
N MET A 1 10.24 -24.31 22.69
CA MET A 1 9.19 -23.69 23.53
C MET A 1 8.66 -22.50 22.76
N PRO A 2 7.34 -22.31 22.59
CA PRO A 2 6.85 -21.04 22.07
C PRO A 2 7.11 -19.97 23.14
N PRO A 3 7.53 -18.75 22.78
CA PRO A 3 7.59 -17.67 23.76
C PRO A 3 6.18 -17.36 24.27
N SER A 4 6.09 -17.37 25.59
CA SER A 4 4.92 -17.13 26.43
C SER A 4 4.57 -15.62 26.46
N SER A 5 3.26 -15.34 26.54
CA SER A 5 2.58 -14.05 26.68
C SER A 5 2.88 -12.98 25.62
N ALA A 6 1.93 -12.78 24.69
CA ALA A 6 1.87 -11.57 23.89
C ALA A 6 1.66 -10.37 24.81
N GLY A 7 2.74 -9.64 25.14
CA GLY A 7 2.63 -8.30 25.70
C GLY A 7 1.84 -7.41 24.75
N ALA A 8 1.17 -6.39 25.30
CA ALA A 8 0.47 -5.41 24.47
C ALA A 8 1.44 -4.79 23.46
N LEU A 9 1.05 -4.76 22.19
CA LEU A 9 1.85 -4.17 21.11
C LEU A 9 2.10 -2.69 21.45
N ALA A 10 3.38 -2.28 21.45
CA ALA A 10 3.72 -0.88 21.60
C ALA A 10 3.10 -0.07 20.45
N PRO A 11 2.48 1.08 20.70
CA PRO A 11 1.93 1.89 19.64
C PRO A 11 3.06 2.59 18.85
N LEU A 12 2.85 2.75 17.55
CA LEU A 12 3.61 3.70 16.74
C LEU A 12 3.22 5.14 17.09
N PRO A 13 4.10 6.12 16.85
CA PRO A 13 3.81 7.54 17.10
C PRO A 13 2.73 8.10 16.18
N TYR A 14 2.49 7.46 15.03
CA TYR A 14 1.53 7.89 14.03
C TYR A 14 0.74 6.69 13.50
N PRO A 15 -0.51 6.90 13.04
CA PRO A 15 -1.23 5.90 12.25
C PRO A 15 -0.49 5.60 10.93
N VAL A 16 -0.81 4.47 10.33
CA VAL A 16 -0.13 3.96 9.12
C VAL A 16 -1.13 3.79 7.99
N ALA A 17 -0.68 4.03 6.77
CA ALA A 17 -1.35 3.60 5.55
C ALA A 17 -0.45 2.59 4.85
N VAL A 18 -0.86 1.32 4.84
CA VAL A 18 -0.15 0.28 4.09
C VAL A 18 -0.62 0.34 2.66
N VAL A 19 0.30 0.43 1.71
CA VAL A 19 -0.01 0.51 0.28
C VAL A 19 0.68 -0.60 -0.48
N ASP A 20 0.10 -0.91 -1.63
CA ASP A 20 0.69 -1.76 -2.66
C ASP A 20 0.15 -1.32 -4.03
N CYS A 21 1.00 -1.35 -5.05
CA CYS A 21 0.65 -0.92 -6.40
C CYS A 21 0.92 -2.04 -7.42
N GLU A 22 -0.08 -2.34 -8.26
CA GLU A 22 0.16 -3.03 -9.52
C GLU A 22 0.40 -2.00 -10.62
N THR A 23 1.31 -2.29 -11.55
CA THR A 23 1.87 -1.29 -12.47
C THR A 23 2.04 -1.84 -13.88
N THR A 24 2.09 -0.97 -14.87
CA THR A 24 2.24 -1.38 -16.28
C THR A 24 3.59 -2.04 -16.59
N GLY A 25 4.56 -1.86 -15.69
CA GLY A 25 5.93 -2.31 -15.80
C GLY A 25 6.78 -1.75 -14.66
N LEU A 26 8.11 -1.79 -14.78
CA LEU A 26 9.03 -1.44 -13.68
C LEU A 26 9.87 -0.17 -13.93
N SER A 27 9.66 0.50 -15.06
CA SER A 27 10.46 1.66 -15.49
C SER A 27 9.95 2.98 -14.91
N SER A 28 10.62 4.09 -15.26
CA SER A 28 10.20 5.45 -14.93
C SER A 28 9.09 6.00 -15.82
N GLU A 29 8.72 5.28 -16.88
CA GLU A 29 7.64 5.67 -17.79
C GLU A 29 6.34 4.94 -17.46
N ASP A 30 6.43 3.84 -16.71
CA ASP A 30 5.30 3.00 -16.32
C ASP A 30 4.36 3.70 -15.34
N GLU A 31 3.11 3.26 -15.31
CA GLU A 31 2.01 3.87 -14.58
C GLU A 31 1.40 2.88 -13.57
N ILE A 32 0.69 3.40 -12.57
CA ILE A 32 -0.09 2.59 -11.63
C ILE A 32 -1.39 2.14 -12.31
N LEU A 33 -1.72 0.85 -12.17
CA LEU A 33 -2.94 0.20 -12.67
C LEU A 33 -3.93 -0.16 -11.57
N GLU A 34 -3.42 -0.54 -10.41
CA GLU A 34 -4.21 -0.79 -9.22
C GLU A 34 -3.45 -0.21 -8.03
N LEU A 35 -4.17 0.43 -7.13
CA LEU A 35 -3.61 0.93 -5.88
C LEU A 35 -4.52 0.49 -4.74
N ALA A 36 -3.93 -0.16 -3.74
CA ALA A 36 -4.60 -0.48 -2.49
C ALA A 36 -4.04 0.34 -1.33
N VAL A 37 -4.91 0.62 -0.37
CA VAL A 37 -4.59 1.28 0.88
C VAL A 37 -5.30 0.56 2.02
N VAL A 38 -4.54 0.09 3.03
CA VAL A 38 -5.05 -0.44 4.29
C VAL A 38 -4.68 0.54 5.39
N LEU A 39 -5.69 1.22 5.95
CA LEU A 39 -5.49 2.17 7.02
C LEU A 39 -5.41 1.45 8.36
N LEU A 40 -4.34 1.74 9.11
CA LEU A 40 -4.09 1.21 10.43
C LEU A 40 -4.06 2.31 11.48
N ASP A 41 -4.64 2.04 12.65
CA ASP A 41 -4.45 2.87 13.84
C ASP A 41 -2.98 2.79 14.32
N ALA A 42 -2.63 3.62 15.31
CA ALA A 42 -1.30 3.62 15.92
C ALA A 42 -0.94 2.28 16.62
N GLN A 43 -1.92 1.41 16.88
CA GLN A 43 -1.70 0.05 17.41
C GLN A 43 -1.72 -1.02 16.30
N LEU A 44 -1.60 -0.61 15.04
CA LEU A 44 -1.59 -1.48 13.86
C LEU A 44 -2.86 -2.32 13.70
N ARG A 45 -4.02 -1.81 14.13
CA ARG A 45 -5.33 -2.42 13.85
C ARG A 45 -5.93 -1.80 12.59
N VAL A 46 -6.52 -2.64 11.75
CA VAL A 46 -7.19 -2.19 10.51
C VAL A 46 -8.40 -1.33 10.87
N GLU A 47 -8.41 -0.10 10.35
CA GLU A 47 -9.54 0.83 10.44
C GLU A 47 -10.44 0.70 9.22
N THR A 48 -9.85 0.70 8.03
CA THR A 48 -10.56 0.57 6.76
C THR A 48 -9.60 0.15 5.64
N THR A 49 -10.18 -0.23 4.50
CA THR A 49 -9.44 -0.53 3.27
C THR A 49 -10.02 0.30 2.12
N TRP A 50 -9.18 0.55 1.12
CA TRP A 50 -9.54 1.22 -0.11
C TRP A 50 -8.75 0.58 -1.26
N THR A 51 -9.38 0.44 -2.42
CA THR A 51 -8.69 0.03 -3.65
C THR A 51 -9.31 0.77 -4.83
N SER A 52 -8.50 1.03 -5.85
CA SER A 52 -8.97 1.49 -7.15
C SER A 52 -8.13 0.91 -8.26
N LEU A 53 -8.80 0.41 -9.30
CA LEU A 53 -8.20 0.36 -10.62
C LEU A 53 -7.95 1.79 -11.11
N ILE A 54 -6.91 1.97 -11.91
CA ILE A 54 -6.47 3.24 -12.46
C ILE A 54 -6.21 3.05 -13.94
N ARG A 55 -6.82 3.91 -14.75
CA ARG A 55 -6.64 3.92 -16.20
C ARG A 55 -5.28 4.54 -16.54
N PRO A 56 -4.33 3.79 -17.12
CA PRO A 56 -3.07 4.36 -17.58
C PRO A 56 -3.28 5.21 -18.83
N ALA A 57 -2.35 6.09 -19.15
CA ALA A 57 -2.32 6.76 -20.45
C ALA A 57 -1.81 5.83 -21.56
N GLY A 58 -0.92 4.89 -21.20
CA GLY A 58 -0.42 3.83 -22.08
C GLY A 58 -1.29 2.57 -22.10
N GLY A 59 -0.70 1.46 -22.56
CA GLY A 59 -1.33 0.13 -22.46
C GLY A 59 -1.10 -0.49 -21.08
N VAL A 60 -1.89 -1.51 -20.75
CA VAL A 60 -1.85 -2.16 -19.45
C VAL A 60 -0.49 -2.81 -19.16
N GLY A 61 0.16 -3.46 -20.13
CA GLY A 61 1.46 -4.10 -19.86
C GLY A 61 1.38 -5.18 -18.76
N ALA A 62 2.48 -5.89 -18.49
CA ALA A 62 2.66 -6.87 -17.40
C ALA A 62 1.50 -7.81 -16.98
N THR A 63 0.46 -8.02 -17.80
CA THR A 63 -0.78 -8.75 -17.45
C THR A 63 -0.55 -10.17 -16.93
N HIS A 64 0.55 -10.79 -17.32
CA HIS A 64 0.95 -12.12 -16.84
C HIS A 64 1.34 -12.15 -15.35
N ILE A 65 1.57 -10.99 -14.73
CA ILE A 65 1.90 -10.83 -13.31
C ILE A 65 0.62 -10.57 -12.49
N HIS A 66 -0.09 -9.49 -12.81
CA HIS A 66 -1.23 -8.98 -12.02
C HIS A 66 -2.61 -9.39 -12.54
N GLY A 67 -2.70 -9.97 -13.74
CA GLY A 67 -3.97 -10.42 -14.33
C GLY A 67 -4.88 -9.33 -14.90
N ILE A 68 -4.69 -8.05 -14.52
CA ILE A 68 -5.42 -6.88 -15.06
C ILE A 68 -5.28 -6.79 -16.60
N ARG A 69 -6.42 -6.57 -17.27
CA ARG A 69 -6.58 -6.43 -18.72
C ARG A 69 -7.07 -5.02 -19.08
N GLU A 70 -6.95 -4.68 -20.37
CA GLU A 70 -7.44 -3.41 -20.93
C GLU A 70 -8.93 -3.15 -20.61
N GLU A 71 -9.76 -4.20 -20.64
CA GLU A 71 -11.19 -4.11 -20.34
C GLU A 71 -11.49 -3.76 -18.87
N ASP A 72 -10.61 -4.16 -17.94
CA ASP A 72 -10.78 -3.88 -16.51
C ASP A 72 -10.55 -2.38 -16.21
N VAL A 73 -9.60 -1.75 -16.91
CA VAL A 73 -9.23 -0.35 -16.69
C VAL A 73 -9.92 0.63 -17.64
N ALA A 74 -10.66 0.15 -18.64
CA ALA A 74 -11.29 1.01 -19.66
C ALA A 74 -12.20 2.10 -19.05
N GLN A 75 -12.94 1.76 -17.99
CA GLN A 75 -13.83 2.67 -17.26
C GLN A 75 -13.27 3.11 -15.90
N ALA A 76 -12.03 2.74 -15.58
CA ALA A 76 -11.38 3.16 -14.35
C ALA A 76 -11.06 4.66 -14.38
N PRO A 77 -11.01 5.34 -13.22
CA PRO A 77 -10.56 6.71 -13.14
C PRO A 77 -9.08 6.83 -13.52
N SER A 78 -8.64 8.01 -13.98
CA SER A 78 -7.21 8.32 -14.06
C SER A 78 -6.62 8.49 -12.66
N PHE A 79 -5.28 8.44 -12.52
CA PHE A 79 -4.63 8.72 -11.23
C PHE A 79 -5.05 10.09 -10.68
N ARG A 80 -5.12 11.11 -11.55
CA ARG A 80 -5.60 12.44 -11.18
C ARG A 80 -7.02 12.43 -10.60
N GLY A 81 -7.88 11.55 -11.09
CA GLY A 81 -9.25 11.39 -10.62
C GLY A 81 -9.33 10.86 -9.18
N VAL A 82 -8.39 10.01 -8.77
CA VAL A 82 -8.33 9.45 -7.42
C VAL A 82 -7.40 10.22 -6.47
N ALA A 83 -6.52 11.08 -6.98
CA ALA A 83 -5.46 11.73 -6.21
C ALA A 83 -5.96 12.49 -4.97
N GLY A 84 -7.11 13.18 -5.05
CA GLY A 84 -7.68 13.91 -3.91
C GLY A 84 -8.21 12.99 -2.80
N GLU A 85 -8.89 11.91 -3.18
CA GLU A 85 -9.34 10.89 -2.23
C GLU A 85 -8.15 10.16 -1.59
N LEU A 86 -7.18 9.72 -2.42
CA LEU A 86 -5.95 9.10 -1.96
C LEU A 86 -5.19 10.00 -0.99
N ALA A 87 -4.99 11.28 -1.33
CA ALA A 87 -4.33 12.23 -0.45
C ALA A 87 -5.04 12.36 0.90
N SER A 88 -6.37 12.34 0.91
CA SER A 88 -7.16 12.41 2.15
C SER A 88 -7.02 11.15 3.01
N LEU A 89 -6.84 9.98 2.38
CA LEU A 89 -6.61 8.71 3.08
C LEU A 89 -5.20 8.64 3.69
N LEU A 90 -4.20 9.16 3.00
CA LEU A 90 -2.80 9.10 3.42
C LEU A 90 -2.40 10.23 4.39
N ASP A 91 -3.17 11.32 4.44
CA ASP A 91 -2.86 12.51 5.25
C ASP A 91 -2.62 12.19 6.73
N GLY A 92 -1.52 12.70 7.28
CA GLY A 92 -1.15 12.48 8.68
C GLY A 92 -0.73 11.06 9.03
N ARG A 93 -0.51 10.17 8.04
CA ARG A 93 -0.04 8.79 8.23
C ARG A 93 1.38 8.58 7.73
N LEU A 94 2.10 7.66 8.38
CA LEU A 94 3.26 7.03 7.77
C LEU A 94 2.79 6.09 6.66
N LEU A 95 3.53 6.04 5.56
CA LEU A 95 3.26 5.03 4.54
C LEU A 95 4.03 3.75 4.88
N ALA A 96 3.42 2.60 4.67
CA ALA A 96 4.12 1.32 4.78
C ALA A 96 3.91 0.49 3.51
N ALA A 97 4.92 -0.27 3.12
CA ALA A 97 4.83 -1.19 1.99
C ALA A 97 5.88 -2.28 2.17
N HIS A 98 5.74 -3.39 1.42
CA HIS A 98 6.70 -4.47 1.56
C HIS A 98 8.06 -4.09 1.01
N TRP A 99 8.11 -3.59 -0.22
CA TRP A 99 9.31 -3.01 -0.81
C TRP A 99 9.11 -1.52 -1.05
N ALA A 100 9.03 -0.75 0.04
CA ALA A 100 8.48 0.61 0.03
C ALA A 100 9.08 1.59 -0.98
N ARG A 101 10.35 1.42 -1.36
CA ARG A 101 10.97 2.21 -2.42
C ARG A 101 10.23 2.12 -3.76
N PHE A 102 9.64 0.96 -4.06
CA PHE A 102 8.90 0.71 -5.29
C PHE A 102 7.60 1.52 -5.31
N ASP A 103 6.72 1.30 -4.35
CA ASP A 103 5.43 1.97 -4.25
C ASP A 103 5.57 3.48 -4.09
N ALA A 104 6.48 3.91 -3.21
CA ALA A 104 6.75 5.33 -2.98
C ALA A 104 7.28 6.03 -4.25
N ARG A 105 8.08 5.33 -5.07
CA ARG A 105 8.55 5.88 -6.36
C ARG A 105 7.39 6.09 -7.33
N PHE A 106 6.48 5.11 -7.46
CA PHE A 106 5.33 5.24 -8.34
C PHE A 106 4.38 6.34 -7.88
N LEU A 107 4.09 6.43 -6.59
CA LEU A 107 3.32 7.55 -6.02
C LEU A 107 4.00 8.89 -6.29
N ALA A 108 5.31 9.00 -6.09
CA ALA A 108 6.05 10.24 -6.37
C ALA A 108 6.03 10.61 -7.87
N GLN A 109 6.12 9.63 -8.76
CA GLN A 109 6.05 9.82 -10.21
C GLN A 109 4.67 10.33 -10.63
N GLU A 110 3.61 9.69 -10.16
CA GLU A 110 2.23 10.10 -10.45
C GLU A 110 1.91 11.48 -9.87
N CYS A 111 2.37 11.80 -8.66
CA CYS A 111 2.31 13.15 -8.12
C CYS A 111 3.07 14.18 -8.99
N ALA A 112 4.27 13.82 -9.48
CA ALA A 112 5.09 14.70 -10.30
C ALA A 112 4.44 15.04 -11.65
N ARG A 113 3.62 14.13 -12.23
CA ARG A 113 2.83 14.38 -13.45
C ARG A 113 1.87 15.57 -13.30
N PHE A 114 1.47 15.91 -12.06
CA PHE A 114 0.64 17.08 -11.75
C PHE A 114 1.37 18.13 -10.90
N HIS A 115 2.71 18.20 -11.03
CA HIS A 115 3.60 19.19 -10.40
C HIS A 115 3.68 19.13 -8.87
N VAL A 116 3.36 17.99 -8.26
CA VAL A 116 3.57 17.76 -6.82
C VAL A 116 4.86 16.97 -6.63
N LYS A 117 5.84 17.57 -5.92
CA LYS A 117 7.12 16.91 -5.61
C LYS A 117 7.13 16.42 -4.17
N LEU A 118 7.19 15.11 -3.99
CA LEU A 118 7.33 14.48 -2.68
C LEU A 118 8.80 14.52 -2.21
N PRO A 119 9.05 14.61 -0.88
CA PRO A 119 10.40 14.44 -0.32
C PRO A 119 10.88 12.99 -0.47
N SER A 120 12.15 12.74 -0.11
CA SER A 120 12.74 11.40 -0.15
C SER A 120 11.90 10.40 0.65
N HIS A 121 11.62 9.23 0.08
CA HIS A 121 10.72 8.25 0.70
C HIS A 121 11.15 7.81 2.10
N GLU A 122 12.47 7.74 2.34
CA GLU A 122 13.08 7.34 3.61
C GLU A 122 12.63 8.19 4.80
N SER A 123 12.11 9.41 4.57
CA SER A 123 11.65 10.28 5.67
C SER A 123 10.20 10.04 6.09
N TRP A 124 9.44 9.20 5.37
CA TRP A 124 8.01 9.02 5.59
C TRP A 124 7.49 7.59 5.34
N THR A 125 8.37 6.64 4.98
CA THR A 125 7.99 5.23 4.71
C THR A 125 8.53 4.23 5.74
N LEU A 126 7.77 3.18 6.00
CA LEU A 126 8.17 1.93 6.66
C LEU A 126 8.29 0.82 5.62
N CYS A 127 9.45 0.16 5.55
CA CYS A 127 9.69 -0.95 4.62
C CYS A 127 9.68 -2.30 5.36
N THR A 128 8.65 -3.14 5.14
CA THR A 128 8.57 -4.42 5.87
C THR A 128 9.58 -5.45 5.37
N CYS A 129 10.05 -5.38 4.12
CA CYS A 129 11.12 -6.25 3.62
C CYS A 129 12.46 -5.94 4.31
N GLU A 130 12.81 -4.66 4.45
CA GLU A 130 14.03 -4.25 5.16
C GLU A 130 13.97 -4.61 6.63
N HIS A 131 12.83 -4.39 7.28
CA HIS A 131 12.66 -4.78 8.67
C HIS A 131 12.66 -6.30 8.84
N ALA A 132 12.06 -7.04 7.91
CA ALA A 132 12.12 -8.50 7.91
C ALA A 132 13.55 -9.04 7.77
N ARG A 133 14.46 -8.36 7.04
CA ARG A 133 15.89 -8.74 7.01
C ARG A 133 16.55 -8.61 8.38
N THR A 134 16.17 -7.61 9.15
CA THR A 134 16.67 -7.41 10.52
C THR A 134 16.09 -8.42 11.49
N VAL A 135 14.78 -8.70 11.40
CA VAL A 135 14.08 -9.62 12.32
C VAL A 135 14.38 -11.09 11.99
N PHE A 136 14.54 -11.43 10.71
CA PHE A 136 14.71 -12.79 10.21
C PHE A 136 15.97 -12.90 9.33
N PRO A 137 17.18 -12.69 9.87
CA PRO A 137 18.41 -12.64 9.07
C PRO A 137 18.73 -13.96 8.36
N ASP A 138 18.25 -15.09 8.88
CA ASP A 138 18.55 -16.43 8.38
C ASP A 138 17.53 -16.93 7.33
N LEU A 139 16.51 -16.12 6.95
CA LEU A 139 15.59 -16.49 5.88
C LEU A 139 16.30 -16.45 4.52
N ASP A 140 15.99 -17.45 3.69
CA ASP A 140 16.51 -17.62 2.33
C ASP A 140 15.96 -16.57 1.34
N SER A 141 14.81 -15.99 1.65
CA SER A 141 14.20 -14.90 0.92
C SER A 141 13.37 -14.02 1.86
N HIS A 142 13.35 -12.72 1.60
CA HIS A 142 12.49 -11.75 2.27
C HIS A 142 11.41 -11.23 1.35
N SER A 143 10.95 -12.04 0.40
CA SER A 143 9.72 -11.76 -0.35
C SER A 143 8.51 -11.78 0.58
N LEU A 144 7.46 -11.03 0.22
CA LEU A 144 6.23 -10.95 1.02
C LEU A 144 5.68 -12.34 1.31
N ALA A 145 5.59 -13.16 0.28
CA ALA A 145 5.22 -14.56 0.33
C ALA A 145 5.99 -15.35 1.38
N ARG A 146 7.32 -15.24 1.36
CA ARG A 146 8.18 -16.02 2.24
C ARG A 146 8.08 -15.55 3.69
N CYS A 147 8.04 -14.24 3.90
CA CYS A 147 7.85 -13.67 5.23
C CYS A 147 6.45 -13.97 5.80
N ALA A 148 5.40 -13.92 4.97
CA ALA A 148 4.05 -14.27 5.35
C ALA A 148 3.96 -15.74 5.78
N GLU A 149 4.49 -16.66 4.96
CA GLU A 149 4.58 -18.09 5.28
C GLU A 149 5.32 -18.31 6.60
N HIS A 150 6.49 -17.69 6.78
CA HIS A 150 7.28 -17.82 8.01
C HIS A 150 6.53 -17.35 9.26
N CYS A 151 5.72 -16.30 9.13
CA CYS A 151 4.91 -15.75 10.21
C CYS A 151 3.57 -16.47 10.42
N GLY A 152 3.21 -17.43 9.55
CA GLY A 152 1.89 -18.07 9.57
C GLY A 152 0.74 -17.16 9.14
N ILE A 153 1.03 -16.16 8.29
CA ILE A 153 0.07 -15.22 7.72
C ILE A 153 -0.52 -15.81 6.43
N GLU A 154 -1.84 -15.74 6.30
CA GLU A 154 -2.52 -16.21 5.10
C GLU A 154 -2.43 -15.15 3.99
N HIS A 155 -1.73 -15.47 2.90
CA HIS A 155 -1.57 -14.55 1.75
C HIS A 155 -2.60 -14.87 0.67
N GLN A 156 -3.84 -14.47 0.91
CA GLN A 156 -4.94 -14.61 -0.05
C GLN A 156 -4.80 -13.59 -1.20
N TYR A 157 -5.23 -13.98 -2.41
CA TYR A 157 -5.26 -13.11 -3.60
C TYR A 157 -3.92 -12.47 -3.95
N ARG A 158 -2.85 -13.28 -3.97
CA ARG A 158 -1.52 -12.84 -4.39
C ARG A 158 -1.55 -12.16 -5.76
N HIS A 159 -0.77 -11.07 -5.90
CA HIS A 159 -0.72 -10.25 -7.11
C HIS A 159 -2.04 -9.51 -7.39
N SER A 160 -2.80 -9.26 -6.33
CA SER A 160 -3.75 -8.15 -6.28
C SER A 160 -3.22 -7.14 -5.28
N ALA A 161 -3.37 -5.85 -5.57
CA ALA A 161 -2.84 -4.81 -4.70
C ALA A 161 -3.41 -4.94 -3.27
N LEU A 162 -4.70 -5.25 -3.15
CA LEU A 162 -5.35 -5.37 -1.84
C LEU A 162 -4.87 -6.61 -1.06
N GLY A 163 -4.70 -7.76 -1.73
CA GLY A 163 -4.20 -8.98 -1.10
C GLY A 163 -2.79 -8.79 -0.55
N ASP A 164 -1.93 -8.15 -1.33
CA ASP A 164 -0.53 -7.89 -0.96
C ASP A 164 -0.44 -6.80 0.13
N ALA A 165 -1.26 -5.76 0.08
CA ALA A 165 -1.34 -4.73 1.13
C ALA A 165 -1.86 -5.30 2.47
N LEU A 166 -2.87 -6.18 2.45
CA LEU A 166 -3.38 -6.85 3.67
C LEU A 166 -2.33 -7.77 4.29
N ALA A 167 -1.67 -8.62 3.48
CA ALA A 167 -0.58 -9.46 3.95
C ALA A 167 0.59 -8.62 4.51
N THR A 168 0.88 -7.48 3.88
CA THR A 168 1.88 -6.52 4.36
C THR A 168 1.48 -5.88 5.69
N ALA A 169 0.20 -5.56 5.90
CA ALA A 169 -0.30 -5.01 7.16
C ALA A 169 -0.15 -6.02 8.31
N GLU A 170 -0.48 -7.29 8.07
CA GLU A 170 -0.28 -8.35 9.05
C GLU A 170 1.20 -8.59 9.33
N LEU A 171 2.03 -8.58 8.30
CA LEU A 171 3.48 -8.73 8.43
C LEU A 171 4.09 -7.56 9.21
N LEU A 172 3.68 -6.33 8.92
CA LEU A 172 4.09 -5.12 9.67
C LEU A 172 3.83 -5.32 11.17
N ARG A 173 2.62 -5.76 11.54
CA ARG A 173 2.24 -6.04 12.92
C ARG A 173 3.09 -7.15 13.54
N ALA A 174 3.29 -8.25 12.81
CA ALA A 174 4.06 -9.40 13.27
C ALA A 174 5.54 -9.07 13.49
N LEU A 175 6.14 -8.25 12.62
CA LEU A 175 7.51 -7.79 12.77
C LEU A 175 7.63 -6.80 13.93
N HIS A 176 6.71 -5.82 14.01
CA HIS A 176 6.71 -4.81 15.08
C HIS A 176 6.59 -5.44 16.48
N GLN A 177 5.80 -6.50 16.62
CA GLN A 177 5.67 -7.27 17.86
C GLN A 177 6.99 -7.96 18.28
N ARG A 178 7.84 -8.35 17.32
CA ARG A 178 9.11 -9.04 17.59
C ARG A 178 10.22 -8.04 17.87
N VAL A 179 10.35 -7.06 16.98
CA VAL A 179 11.30 -5.96 17.07
C VAL A 179 10.56 -4.69 16.68
N PRO A 180 10.38 -3.73 17.61
CA PRO A 180 9.73 -2.46 17.29
C PRO A 180 10.40 -1.74 16.11
N PHE A 181 9.63 -1.04 15.30
CA PHE A 181 10.16 -0.23 14.21
C PHE A 181 10.79 1.03 14.82
N ASP A 182 11.97 1.40 14.34
CA ASP A 182 12.51 2.72 14.65
C ASP A 182 11.91 3.76 13.71
N CYS A 183 11.05 4.60 14.27
CA CYS A 183 10.32 5.64 13.54
C CYS A 183 10.66 7.05 14.04
N HIS A 184 11.70 7.23 14.85
CA HIS A 184 12.02 8.54 15.45
C HIS A 184 12.36 9.61 14.42
N ALA A 185 12.95 9.21 13.29
CA ALA A 185 13.29 10.10 12.18
C ALA A 185 12.19 10.19 11.10
N LEU A 186 11.08 9.48 11.27
CA LEU A 186 10.00 9.43 10.29
C LEU A 186 8.91 10.43 10.63
N HIS A 187 8.40 11.11 9.61
CA HIS A 187 7.31 12.07 9.73
C HIS A 187 6.26 11.81 8.65
N PRO A 188 4.96 11.79 8.99
CA PRO A 188 3.89 11.75 8.01
C PRO A 188 3.98 12.91 7.02
N LEU A 189 3.55 12.69 5.79
CA LEU A 189 3.39 13.78 4.82
C LEU A 189 2.04 14.48 5.01
N PRO A 190 1.97 15.80 4.83
CA PRO A 190 0.71 16.54 4.74
C PRO A 190 0.13 16.38 3.32
N TRP A 191 -0.25 15.16 2.97
CA TRP A 191 -0.72 14.79 1.64
C TRP A 191 -1.86 15.69 1.14
N ALA A 192 -2.81 16.03 2.00
CA ALA A 192 -3.93 16.89 1.64
C ALA A 192 -3.47 18.32 1.30
N GLU A 193 -2.44 18.84 1.96
CA GLU A 193 -1.88 20.16 1.63
C GLU A 193 -1.07 20.12 0.32
N LEU A 194 -0.31 19.05 0.12
CA LEU A 194 0.49 18.86 -1.10
C LEU A 194 -0.38 18.68 -2.34
N VAL A 195 -1.52 18.02 -2.21
CA VAL A 195 -2.41 17.65 -3.33
C VAL A 195 -3.68 18.52 -3.39
N GLY A 196 -4.00 19.31 -2.36
CA GLY A 196 -5.28 20.00 -2.16
C GLY A 196 -5.70 21.06 -3.20
N SER A 197 -4.86 21.31 -4.21
CA SER A 197 -5.20 22.16 -5.36
C SER A 197 -5.51 21.37 -6.64
N VAL A 198 -5.31 20.05 -6.63
CA VAL A 198 -5.59 19.18 -7.78
C VAL A 198 -7.10 19.00 -7.93
N GLN A 199 -7.71 19.82 -8.78
CA GLN A 199 -9.10 19.62 -9.19
C GLN A 199 -9.24 18.25 -9.89
N PRO A 200 -10.21 17.40 -9.50
CA PRO A 200 -10.48 16.17 -10.24
C PRO A 200 -10.84 16.54 -11.68
N ALA A 201 -10.22 15.86 -12.65
CA ALA A 201 -10.50 16.11 -14.07
C ALA A 201 -11.89 15.58 -14.48
N GLU A 202 -12.45 14.62 -13.74
CA GLU A 202 -13.71 13.94 -14.07
C GLU A 202 -14.47 13.61 -12.78
N ALA A 203 -15.80 13.68 -12.82
CA ALA A 203 -16.66 13.28 -11.71
C ALA A 203 -16.51 11.78 -11.42
N PRO A 204 -16.50 11.35 -10.15
CA PRO A 204 -16.31 9.95 -9.80
C PRO A 204 -17.46 9.09 -10.35
N LEU A 205 -17.12 8.08 -11.14
CA LEU A 205 -18.01 6.94 -11.37
C LEU A 205 -18.10 6.17 -10.04
N SER A 206 -19.33 5.77 -9.70
CA SER A 206 -19.75 5.19 -8.42
C SER A 206 -18.79 4.16 -7.82
N ARG A 207 -18.46 4.34 -6.54
CA ARG A 207 -17.74 3.39 -5.68
C ARG A 207 -18.43 2.01 -5.71
N TYR A 208 -17.73 0.98 -6.16
CA TYR A 208 -18.17 -0.39 -5.94
C TYR A 208 -17.88 -0.77 -4.49
N ALA A 209 -18.92 -0.78 -3.65
CA ALA A 209 -18.90 -1.43 -2.36
C ALA A 209 -19.02 -2.95 -2.59
N TRP A 210 -17.96 -3.70 -2.30
CA TRP A 210 -18.05 -5.15 -2.16
C TRP A 210 -18.79 -5.48 -0.86
N THR A 211 -20.09 -5.73 -0.92
CA THR A 211 -20.80 -6.39 0.17
C THR A 211 -20.72 -7.90 -0.03
N HIS A 212 -19.97 -8.59 0.82
CA HIS A 212 -20.10 -10.04 0.98
C HIS A 212 -21.48 -10.35 1.58
N GLY A 213 -22.20 -11.29 0.97
CA GLY A 213 -23.43 -11.83 1.54
C GLY A 213 -24.26 -12.58 0.52
N GLY A 214 -23.89 -13.83 0.25
CA GLY A 214 -24.75 -14.75 -0.50
C GLY A 214 -26.01 -15.13 0.29
N SER A 215 -27.00 -15.66 -0.41
CA SER A 215 -27.69 -16.93 -0.12
C SER A 215 -28.76 -17.20 -1.17
N CYS A 216 -28.95 -18.49 -1.45
CA CYS A 216 -29.96 -19.10 -2.30
C CYS A 216 -31.37 -18.54 -2.13
N GLU A 217 -32.09 -18.35 -3.25
CA GLU A 217 -33.23 -19.17 -3.72
C GLU A 217 -33.46 -18.92 -5.22
#